data_AF-A0A945Z1P6-F1
#
_entry.id   AF-A0A945Z1P6-F1
#
_cell.length_a   1.000
_cell.length_b   1.000
_cell.length_c   1.000
_cell.angle_alpha   90.00
_cell.angle_beta   90.00
_cell.angle_gamma   90.00
#
_symmetry.space_group_name_H-M   'P 1'
#
loop_
_entity.id
_entity.type
_entity.pdbx_description
1 polymer ?
#
loop_
_entity_poly.entity_id
_entity_poly.type
_entity_poly.pdbx_seq_one_letter_code
_entity_poly.pdbx_strand_id
1 'polypeptide(L)'
;MPTIITVEANINNIAKNISDIDGVKSVLVWGSFVKNAKKKNSVIRDLDIIAVSEIFSEDLLSITNDNIYSPFNLSVTELEDEGFDPKAVQFTKSFIKIKEYNVDHWAISNDKKLLHWGAFIENKDHWEEIKEQAEKHAQKETKTNRNNLYKASQVTKNRWTNNYNHWINKHLVGMPEGWYALKCDINEILKETQKIL
;
A
#
# COMPACT_ATOMS: atom_id res chain seq x y z
N MET A 1 8.19 11.34 10.59
CA MET A 1 7.98 10.93 9.18
C MET A 1 9.34 10.57 8.62
N PRO A 2 9.47 9.42 7.93
CA PRO A 2 10.76 8.97 7.41
C PRO A 2 11.29 9.94 6.34
N THR A 3 12.61 10.01 6.20
CA THR A 3 13.28 10.71 5.09
C THR A 3 13.84 9.70 4.10
N ILE A 4 14.24 10.16 2.91
CA ILE A 4 14.89 9.33 1.88
C ILE A 4 16.04 8.51 2.48
N ILE A 5 16.95 9.13 3.26
CA ILE A 5 18.08 8.40 3.86
C ILE A 5 17.63 7.31 4.85
N THR A 6 16.56 7.54 5.61
CA THR A 6 16.02 6.53 6.54
C THR A 6 15.41 5.35 5.81
N VAL A 7 14.70 5.62 4.70
CA VAL A 7 14.09 4.57 3.87
C VAL A 7 15.17 3.79 3.11
N GLU A 8 16.15 4.47 2.51
CA GLU A 8 17.26 3.83 1.80
C GLU A 8 18.03 2.82 2.66
N ALA A 9 18.20 3.10 3.95
CA ALA A 9 18.86 2.18 4.87
C ALA A 9 18.10 0.86 5.06
N ASN A 10 16.80 0.83 4.79
CA ASN A 10 15.92 -0.32 5.04
C ASN A 10 15.30 -0.92 3.77
N ILE A 11 15.33 -0.20 2.63
CA ILE A 11 14.61 -0.57 1.41
C ILE A 11 15.08 -1.91 0.84
N ASN A 12 16.35 -2.25 0.98
CA ASN A 12 16.89 -3.54 0.55
C ASN A 12 16.34 -4.70 1.38
N ASN A 13 16.12 -4.50 2.68
CA ASN A 13 15.52 -5.53 3.54
C ASN A 13 14.04 -5.71 3.21
N ILE A 14 13.31 -4.62 2.97
CA ILE A 14 11.91 -4.68 2.54
C ILE A 14 11.82 -5.40 1.19
N ALA A 15 12.65 -5.00 0.22
CA ALA A 15 12.69 -5.64 -1.09
C ALA A 15 13.04 -7.13 -0.99
N LYS A 16 13.98 -7.50 -0.12
CA LYS A 16 14.34 -8.89 0.12
C LYS A 16 13.17 -9.69 0.68
N ASN A 17 12.48 -9.17 1.69
CA ASN A 17 11.31 -9.82 2.27
C ASN A 17 10.20 -10.04 1.21
N ILE A 18 10.05 -9.10 0.27
CA ILE A 18 9.10 -9.21 -0.84
C ILE A 18 9.58 -10.22 -1.88
N SER A 19 10.86 -10.21 -2.25
CA SER A 19 11.42 -11.13 -3.24
C SER A 19 11.40 -12.59 -2.78
N ASP A 20 11.41 -12.82 -1.47
CA ASP A 20 11.33 -14.16 -0.87
C ASP A 20 9.88 -14.72 -0.89
N ILE A 21 8.88 -13.95 -1.32
CA ILE A 21 7.50 -14.41 -1.50
C ILE A 21 7.41 -15.22 -2.80
N ASP A 22 6.83 -16.43 -2.75
CA ASP A 22 6.65 -17.26 -3.94
C ASP A 22 5.87 -16.53 -5.03
N GLY A 23 6.31 -16.71 -6.28
CA GLY A 23 5.75 -16.04 -7.44
C GLY A 23 6.23 -14.59 -7.65
N VAL A 24 7.06 -14.00 -6.79
CA VAL A 24 7.68 -12.68 -7.06
C VAL A 24 8.93 -12.82 -7.92
N LYS A 25 8.96 -12.11 -9.05
CA LYS A 25 10.08 -12.07 -10.00
C LYS A 25 11.06 -10.93 -9.73
N SER A 26 10.54 -9.77 -9.34
CA SER A 26 11.35 -8.58 -9.07
C SER A 26 10.61 -7.58 -8.23
N VAL A 27 11.36 -6.72 -7.56
CA VAL A 27 10.82 -5.67 -6.69
C VAL A 27 11.30 -4.31 -7.19
N LEU A 28 10.33 -3.43 -7.45
CA LEU A 28 10.56 -2.07 -7.92
C LEU A 28 10.07 -1.08 -6.87
N VAL A 29 10.68 0.10 -6.84
CA VAL A 29 10.15 1.26 -6.12
C VAL A 29 9.73 2.34 -7.11
N TRP A 30 8.70 3.10 -6.76
CA TRP A 30 8.15 4.16 -7.58
C TRP A 30 7.92 5.45 -6.76
N GLY A 31 7.27 6.43 -7.38
CA GLY A 31 6.66 7.56 -6.70
C GLY A 31 7.65 8.56 -6.12
N SER A 32 7.28 9.09 -4.95
CA SER A 32 7.98 10.20 -4.30
C SER A 32 9.42 9.84 -3.90
N PHE A 33 9.67 8.56 -3.59
CA PHE A 33 10.99 8.04 -3.27
C PHE A 33 11.95 8.22 -4.45
N VAL A 34 11.60 7.67 -5.62
CA VAL A 34 12.44 7.75 -6.83
C VAL A 34 12.62 9.21 -7.28
N LYS A 35 11.54 9.99 -7.30
CA LYS A 35 11.56 11.40 -7.72
C LYS A 35 12.48 12.28 -6.87
N ASN A 36 12.67 11.92 -5.59
CA ASN A 36 13.48 12.68 -4.65
C ASN A 36 14.78 11.98 -4.22
N ALA A 37 15.23 10.91 -4.89
CA ALA A 37 16.38 10.09 -4.47
C ALA A 37 17.68 10.90 -4.23
N LYS A 38 17.85 12.04 -4.92
CA LYS A 38 18.99 12.96 -4.74
C LYS A 38 18.89 13.87 -3.51
N LYS A 39 17.70 14.03 -2.92
CA LYS A 39 17.42 14.90 -1.77
C LYS A 39 17.25 14.06 -0.51
N LYS A 40 18.36 13.61 0.07
CA LYS A 40 18.40 12.65 1.19
C LYS A 40 17.57 13.03 2.43
N ASN A 41 17.38 14.33 2.67
CA ASN A 41 16.59 14.85 3.80
C ASN A 41 15.12 15.14 3.45
N SER A 42 14.68 14.91 2.21
CA SER A 42 13.26 15.04 1.85
C SER A 42 12.45 14.03 2.65
N VAL A 43 11.35 14.51 3.22
CA VAL A 43 10.37 13.68 3.93
C VAL A 43 9.57 12.89 2.91
N ILE A 44 9.36 11.61 3.22
CA ILE A 44 8.53 10.69 2.46
C ILE A 44 7.27 10.41 3.28
N ARG A 45 6.12 10.43 2.60
CA ARG A 45 4.82 10.15 3.20
C ARG A 45 4.56 8.64 3.24
N ASP A 46 4.79 8.00 2.12
CA ASP A 46 4.46 6.63 1.73
C ASP A 46 5.57 6.06 0.86
N LEU A 47 5.70 4.74 0.85
CA LEU A 47 6.65 4.03 0.01
C LEU A 47 5.89 3.15 -0.99
N ASP A 48 5.87 3.59 -2.25
CA ASP A 48 5.27 2.82 -3.34
C ASP A 48 6.20 1.67 -3.75
N ILE A 49 5.88 0.44 -3.33
CA ILE A 49 6.62 -0.76 -3.75
C ILE A 49 5.77 -1.57 -4.72
N ILE A 50 6.37 -1.92 -5.86
CA ILE A 50 5.76 -2.74 -6.90
C ILE A 50 6.41 -4.12 -6.92
N ALA A 51 5.65 -5.16 -6.58
CA ALA A 51 6.04 -6.55 -6.77
C ALA A 51 5.64 -7.01 -8.18
N VAL A 52 6.61 -7.34 -9.03
CA VAL A 52 6.33 -8.00 -10.31
C VAL A 52 6.19 -9.48 -10.04
N SER A 53 5.05 -10.07 -10.40
CA SER A 53 4.68 -11.44 -10.03
C SER A 53 4.37 -12.33 -11.23
N GLU A 54 4.38 -13.63 -11.00
CA GLU A 54 3.91 -14.67 -11.94
C GLU A 54 2.43 -14.99 -11.78
N ILE A 55 1.73 -14.32 -10.87
CA ILE A 55 0.32 -14.57 -10.55
C ILE A 55 -0.55 -13.79 -11.55
N PHE A 56 -1.59 -14.42 -12.08
CA PHE A 56 -2.53 -13.72 -12.96
C PHE A 56 -3.42 -12.77 -12.16
N SER A 57 -3.83 -11.67 -12.77
CA SER A 57 -4.68 -10.69 -12.07
C SER A 57 -6.04 -11.23 -11.64
N GLU A 58 -6.55 -12.27 -12.30
CA GLU A 58 -7.82 -12.91 -11.95
C GLU A 58 -7.75 -13.76 -10.68
N ASP A 59 -6.56 -14.27 -10.34
CA ASP A 59 -6.31 -15.02 -9.12
C ASP A 59 -6.04 -14.10 -7.92
N LEU A 60 -5.65 -12.84 -8.18
CA LEU A 60 -5.42 -11.84 -7.15
C LEU A 60 -6.76 -11.37 -6.56
N LEU A 61 -6.96 -11.72 -5.29
CA LEU A 61 -8.25 -11.66 -4.61
C LEU A 61 -8.74 -10.24 -4.29
N SER A 62 -10.07 -10.10 -4.29
CA SER A 62 -10.79 -9.13 -3.46
C SER A 62 -11.46 -9.87 -2.30
N ILE A 63 -11.25 -9.38 -1.08
CA ILE A 63 -11.70 -10.01 0.16
C ILE A 63 -12.52 -9.01 0.97
N THR A 64 -13.71 -9.43 1.39
CA THR A 64 -14.43 -8.73 2.45
C THR A 64 -13.76 -9.01 3.79
N ASN A 65 -13.31 -7.96 4.49
CA ASN A 65 -12.63 -8.06 5.79
C ASN A 65 -13.46 -8.74 6.89
N ASP A 66 -14.78 -8.88 6.69
CA ASP A 66 -15.65 -9.63 7.57
C ASP A 66 -15.79 -11.08 7.09
N ASN A 67 -15.14 -12.02 7.79
CA ASN A 67 -15.77 -13.22 8.35
C ASN A 67 -14.77 -14.34 8.69
N ILE A 68 -15.25 -15.25 9.53
CA ILE A 68 -14.71 -16.59 9.82
C ILE A 68 -14.35 -17.35 8.52
N TYR A 69 -15.01 -17.02 7.41
CA TYR A 69 -14.82 -17.60 6.07
C TYR A 69 -13.85 -16.84 5.15
N SER A 70 -12.99 -15.96 5.69
CA SER A 70 -11.96 -15.31 4.87
C SER A 70 -11.03 -16.38 4.24
N PRO A 71 -10.69 -16.28 2.94
CA PRO A 71 -9.70 -17.16 2.30
C PRO A 71 -8.36 -17.17 3.04
N PHE A 72 -8.03 -16.10 3.77
CA PHE A 72 -6.81 -16.04 4.57
C PHE A 72 -6.78 -16.97 5.79
N ASN A 73 -7.93 -17.52 6.19
CA ASN A 73 -8.07 -18.46 7.31
C ASN A 73 -8.15 -19.93 6.87
N LEU A 74 -8.32 -20.19 5.58
CA LEU A 74 -8.43 -21.53 5.02
C LEU A 74 -7.05 -22.18 4.84
N SER A 75 -7.01 -23.50 4.93
CA SER A 75 -5.86 -24.32 4.55
C SER A 75 -5.70 -24.37 3.03
N VAL A 76 -4.55 -24.87 2.55
CA VAL A 76 -4.26 -24.99 1.10
C VAL A 76 -5.32 -25.85 0.40
N THR A 77 -5.69 -27.00 0.98
CA THR A 77 -6.70 -27.89 0.39
C THR A 77 -8.08 -27.25 0.36
N GLU A 78 -8.47 -26.55 1.43
CA GLU A 78 -9.76 -25.82 1.45
C GLU A 78 -9.78 -24.69 0.43
N LEU A 79 -8.65 -24.00 0.19
CA LEU A 79 -8.55 -22.99 -0.86
C LEU A 79 -8.74 -23.59 -2.25
N GLU A 80 -8.09 -24.72 -2.53
CA GLU A 80 -8.24 -25.44 -3.81
C GLU A 80 -9.68 -25.93 -4.01
N ASP A 81 -10.31 -26.48 -2.97
CA ASP A 81 -11.69 -26.98 -3.01
C ASP A 81 -12.72 -25.85 -3.27
N GLU A 82 -12.46 -24.65 -2.75
CA GLU A 82 -13.25 -23.43 -2.99
C GLU A 82 -12.91 -22.74 -4.32
N GLY A 83 -11.93 -23.26 -5.08
CA GLY A 83 -11.54 -22.76 -6.40
C GLY A 83 -10.60 -21.55 -6.38
N PHE A 84 -9.95 -21.26 -5.25
CA PHE A 84 -8.90 -20.25 -5.16
C PHE A 84 -7.54 -20.83 -5.56
N ASP A 85 -6.67 -19.99 -6.14
CA ASP A 85 -5.24 -20.31 -6.25
C ASP A 85 -4.55 -20.11 -4.89
N PRO A 86 -4.04 -21.18 -4.23
CA PRO A 86 -3.35 -21.04 -2.95
C PRO A 86 -2.12 -20.15 -2.99
N LYS A 87 -1.42 -20.09 -4.15
CA LYS A 87 -0.25 -19.23 -4.32
C LYS A 87 -0.64 -17.77 -4.32
N ALA A 88 -1.73 -17.40 -5.00
CA ALA A 88 -2.24 -16.04 -5.01
C ALA A 88 -2.67 -15.57 -3.62
N VAL A 89 -3.31 -16.46 -2.85
CA VAL A 89 -3.70 -16.21 -1.46
C VAL A 89 -2.46 -16.00 -0.57
N GLN A 90 -1.47 -16.89 -0.69
CA GLN A 90 -0.22 -16.81 0.08
C GLN A 90 0.60 -15.56 -0.25
N PHE A 91 0.70 -15.22 -1.53
CA PHE A 91 1.33 -13.98 -1.99
C PHE A 91 0.66 -12.77 -1.36
N THR A 92 -0.66 -12.65 -1.50
CA THR A 92 -1.43 -11.52 -0.96
C THR A 92 -1.23 -11.41 0.55
N LYS A 93 -1.42 -12.52 1.29
CA LYS A 93 -1.27 -12.57 2.75
C LYS A 93 0.14 -12.19 3.21
N SER A 94 1.17 -12.56 2.46
CA SER A 94 2.55 -12.25 2.81
C SER A 94 2.91 -10.81 2.49
N PHE A 95 2.45 -10.29 1.35
CA PHE A 95 2.79 -8.96 0.89
C PHE A 95 2.11 -7.87 1.73
N ILE A 96 0.80 -7.98 2.02
CA ILE A 96 0.07 -6.97 2.80
C ILE A 96 0.46 -6.93 4.29
N LYS A 97 1.16 -7.96 4.79
CA LYS A 97 1.71 -7.98 6.15
C LYS A 97 2.89 -7.04 6.33
N ILE A 98 3.53 -6.62 5.23
CA ILE A 98 4.63 -5.66 5.24
C ILE A 98 4.03 -4.28 5.52
N LYS A 99 4.28 -3.76 6.73
CA LYS A 99 3.65 -2.53 7.23
C LYS A 99 4.66 -1.41 7.51
N GLU A 100 5.95 -1.64 7.25
CA GLU A 100 7.00 -0.65 7.44
C GLU A 100 6.74 0.61 6.62
N TYR A 101 6.96 1.79 7.20
CA TYR A 101 6.92 3.09 6.50
C TYR A 101 5.65 3.49 5.75
N ASN A 102 4.50 2.84 6.01
CA ASN A 102 3.28 3.03 5.22
C ASN A 102 3.56 2.69 3.74
N VAL A 103 4.01 1.46 3.51
CA VAL A 103 4.14 0.89 2.17
C VAL A 103 2.77 0.81 1.53
N ASP A 104 2.64 1.40 0.33
CA ASP A 104 1.51 1.17 -0.54
C ASP A 104 1.83 -0.07 -1.41
N HIS A 105 0.96 -1.07 -1.35
CA HIS A 105 1.20 -2.37 -1.97
C HIS A 105 0.70 -2.36 -3.41
N TRP A 106 1.66 -2.38 -4.34
CA TRP A 106 1.40 -2.48 -5.76
C TRP A 106 1.91 -3.80 -6.31
N ALA A 107 1.18 -4.41 -7.24
CA ALA A 107 1.60 -5.61 -7.94
C ALA A 107 1.48 -5.44 -9.45
N ILE A 108 2.44 -5.96 -10.20
CA ILE A 108 2.28 -6.21 -11.63
C ILE A 108 2.03 -7.71 -11.80
N SER A 109 0.87 -8.06 -12.33
CA SER A 109 0.49 -9.46 -12.59
C SER A 109 1.16 -10.03 -13.84
N ASN A 110 1.07 -11.35 -14.01
CA ASN A 110 1.60 -12.06 -15.17
C ASN A 110 0.96 -11.61 -16.50
N ASP A 111 -0.34 -11.30 -16.48
CA ASP A 111 -1.08 -10.71 -17.60
C ASP A 111 -0.89 -9.19 -17.75
N LYS A 112 0.15 -8.64 -17.09
CA LYS A 112 0.58 -7.25 -17.20
C LYS A 112 -0.54 -6.28 -16.86
N LYS A 113 -1.18 -6.46 -15.70
CA LYS A 113 -2.02 -5.44 -15.07
C LYS A 113 -1.28 -4.86 -13.87
N LEU A 114 -1.41 -3.55 -13.65
CA LEU A 114 -0.94 -2.90 -12.42
C LEU A 114 -2.10 -2.90 -11.44
N LEU A 115 -1.92 -3.54 -10.29
CA LEU A 115 -2.92 -3.66 -9.25
C LEU A 115 -2.45 -2.97 -7.98
N HIS A 116 -3.39 -2.39 -7.24
CA HIS A 116 -3.17 -1.85 -5.91
C HIS A 116 -4.02 -2.62 -4.90
N TRP A 117 -3.48 -2.88 -3.72
CA TRP A 117 -4.25 -3.42 -2.60
C TRP A 117 -4.85 -2.30 -1.76
N GLY A 118 -6.15 -2.33 -1.52
CA GLY A 118 -6.76 -1.44 -0.53
C GLY A 118 -8.27 -1.57 -0.46
N ALA A 119 -8.90 -0.70 0.33
CA ALA A 119 -10.34 -0.64 0.45
C ALA A 119 -10.99 -0.25 -0.88
N PHE A 120 -12.12 -0.90 -1.21
CA PHE A 120 -12.93 -0.56 -2.37
C PHE A 120 -13.72 0.71 -2.11
N ILE A 121 -13.21 1.84 -2.61
CA ILE A 121 -13.91 3.12 -2.55
C ILE A 121 -14.69 3.30 -3.84
N GLU A 122 -16.00 3.52 -3.72
CA GLU A 122 -16.94 3.57 -4.85
C GLU A 122 -16.54 4.58 -5.93
N ASN A 123 -16.04 5.74 -5.52
CA ASN A 123 -15.62 6.79 -6.44
C ASN A 123 -14.63 7.77 -5.79
N LYS A 124 -13.99 8.58 -6.64
CA LYS A 124 -13.00 9.59 -6.25
C LYS A 124 -13.57 10.65 -5.31
N ASP A 125 -14.80 11.09 -5.54
CA ASP A 125 -15.41 12.18 -4.76
C ASP A 125 -15.65 11.75 -3.32
N HIS A 126 -16.13 10.52 -3.12
CA HIS A 126 -16.28 9.92 -1.80
C HIS A 126 -14.92 9.80 -1.08
N TRP A 127 -13.85 9.43 -1.80
CA TRP A 127 -12.51 9.41 -1.22
C TRP A 127 -12.01 10.81 -0.81
N GLU A 128 -12.22 11.82 -1.66
CA GLU A 128 -11.85 13.20 -1.33
C GLU A 128 -12.63 13.69 -0.10
N GLU A 129 -13.93 13.38 0.00
CA GLU A 129 -14.73 13.74 1.17
C GLU A 129 -14.18 13.11 2.46
N ILE A 130 -13.89 11.80 2.45
CA ILE A 130 -13.30 11.10 3.59
C ILE A 130 -11.98 11.78 4.01
N LYS A 131 -11.11 12.11 3.05
CA LYS A 131 -9.85 12.79 3.31
C LYS A 131 -10.07 14.19 3.91
N GLU A 132 -10.97 14.99 3.35
CA GLU A 132 -11.27 16.32 3.88
C GLU A 132 -11.78 16.27 5.33
N GLN A 133 -12.65 15.31 5.63
CA GLN A 133 -13.16 15.13 6.99
C GLN A 133 -12.05 14.68 7.94
N ALA A 134 -11.15 13.80 7.50
CA ALA A 134 -9.97 13.39 8.28
C ALA A 134 -9.03 14.58 8.56
N GLU A 135 -8.79 15.45 7.57
CA GLU A 135 -7.98 16.66 7.76
C GLU A 135 -8.62 17.61 8.77
N LYS A 136 -9.94 17.85 8.66
CA LYS A 136 -10.71 18.68 9.60
C LYS A 136 -10.64 18.13 11.03
N HIS A 137 -10.77 16.81 11.17
CA HIS A 137 -10.66 16.13 12.47
C HIS A 137 -9.26 16.31 13.08
N ALA A 138 -8.20 15.97 12.33
CA ALA A 138 -6.82 16.12 12.80
C ALA A 138 -6.46 17.56 13.15
N GLN A 139 -6.93 18.53 12.34
CA GLN A 139 -6.77 19.96 12.62
C GLN A 139 -7.46 20.36 13.92
N LYS A 140 -8.69 19.88 14.18
CA LYS A 140 -9.43 20.20 15.40
C LYS A 140 -8.70 19.71 16.66
N GLU A 141 -8.14 18.51 16.61
CA GLU A 141 -7.45 17.85 17.73
C GLU A 141 -6.03 18.41 17.99
N THR A 142 -5.36 18.90 16.96
CA THR A 142 -3.97 19.41 17.07
C THR A 142 -3.84 20.91 16.98
N LYS A 143 -4.93 21.62 16.65
CA LYS A 143 -4.96 23.06 16.35
C LYS A 143 -3.96 23.46 15.24
N THR A 144 -3.60 22.51 14.38
CA THR A 144 -2.61 22.71 13.33
C THR A 144 -3.19 22.32 11.98
N ASN A 145 -3.19 23.27 11.03
CA ASN A 145 -3.60 23.00 9.65
C ASN A 145 -2.55 22.17 8.94
N ARG A 146 -2.98 21.32 7.99
CA ARG A 146 -2.07 20.51 7.16
C ARG A 146 -0.97 21.35 6.52
N ASN A 147 -1.33 22.49 5.93
CA ASN A 147 -0.38 23.40 5.30
C ASN A 147 0.66 23.96 6.26
N ASN A 148 0.42 23.97 7.58
CA ASN A 148 1.37 24.46 8.58
C ASN A 148 2.17 23.34 9.26
N LEU A 149 1.90 22.06 8.94
CA LEU A 149 2.56 20.92 9.58
C LEU A 149 4.07 20.97 9.43
N TYR A 150 4.60 21.44 8.31
CA TYR A 150 6.05 21.49 8.08
C TYR A 150 6.80 22.29 9.16
N LYS A 151 6.17 23.35 9.69
CA LYS A 151 6.69 24.20 10.79
C LYS A 151 6.45 23.63 12.18
N ALA A 152 5.59 22.63 12.32
CA ALA A 152 5.23 22.08 13.62
C ALA A 152 6.32 21.18 14.20
N SER A 153 6.30 21.00 15.52
CA SER A 153 7.17 20.05 16.22
C SER A 153 6.89 18.61 15.78
N GLN A 154 7.85 17.70 15.97
CA GLN A 154 7.67 16.30 15.62
C GLN A 154 6.52 15.64 16.40
N VAL A 155 6.35 16.02 17.67
CA VAL A 155 5.23 15.57 18.51
C VAL A 155 3.89 15.96 17.90
N THR A 156 3.74 17.21 17.47
CA THR A 156 2.51 17.68 16.81
C THR A 156 2.30 17.01 15.46
N LYS A 157 3.35 16.83 14.65
CA LYS A 157 3.27 16.10 13.37
C LYS A 157 2.78 14.66 13.56
N ASN A 158 3.34 13.96 14.55
CA ASN A 158 2.92 12.59 14.87
C ASN A 158 1.46 12.56 15.35
N ARG A 159 1.08 13.47 16.26
CA ARG A 159 -0.29 13.54 16.76
C ARG A 159 -1.29 13.84 15.64
N TRP A 160 -0.96 14.76 14.74
CA TRP A 160 -1.82 15.10 13.60
C TRP A 160 -2.00 13.89 12.69
N THR A 161 -0.90 13.24 12.31
CA THR A 161 -0.90 12.05 11.44
C THR A 161 -1.71 10.92 12.06
N ASN A 162 -1.56 10.68 13.37
CA ASN A 162 -2.32 9.66 14.07
C ASN A 162 -3.82 9.93 14.07
N ASN A 163 -4.25 11.17 14.30
CA ASN A 163 -5.68 11.53 14.27
C ASN A 163 -6.26 11.45 12.85
N TYR A 164 -5.50 11.88 11.85
CA TYR A 164 -5.87 11.76 10.44
C TYR A 164 -6.09 10.29 10.07
N ASN A 165 -5.07 9.45 10.29
CA ASN A 165 -5.12 8.02 9.98
C ASN A 165 -6.20 7.29 10.78
N HIS A 166 -6.41 7.66 12.05
CA HIS A 166 -7.48 7.08 12.86
C HIS A 166 -8.86 7.35 12.25
N TRP A 167 -9.10 8.57 11.75
CA TRP A 167 -10.36 8.90 11.10
C TRP A 167 -10.57 8.15 9.79
N ILE A 168 -9.52 8.08 8.94
CA ILE A 168 -9.53 7.29 7.71
C ILE A 168 -9.87 5.83 8.04
N ASN A 169 -9.11 5.22 8.94
CA ASN A 169 -9.30 3.82 9.31
C ASN A 169 -10.71 3.55 9.84
N LYS A 170 -11.27 4.45 10.64
CA LYS A 170 -12.66 4.30 11.13
C LYS A 170 -13.69 4.20 9.99
N HIS A 171 -13.46 4.89 8.87
CA HIS A 171 -14.36 4.84 7.70
C HIS A 171 -14.09 3.64 6.80
N LEU A 172 -12.85 3.16 6.78
CA LEU A 172 -12.46 1.99 5.99
C LEU A 172 -12.74 0.65 6.70
N VAL A 173 -12.92 0.66 8.03
CA VAL A 173 -13.26 -0.54 8.81
C VAL A 173 -14.55 -1.17 8.29
N GLY A 174 -14.49 -2.47 7.98
CA GLY A 174 -15.61 -3.25 7.45
C GLY A 174 -15.82 -3.08 5.94
N MET A 175 -15.09 -2.20 5.27
CA MET A 175 -15.12 -2.14 3.81
C MET A 175 -14.44 -3.39 3.22
N PRO A 176 -14.92 -3.86 2.05
CA PRO A 176 -14.17 -4.82 1.26
C PRO A 176 -12.80 -4.24 0.89
N GLU A 177 -11.76 -5.06 0.99
CA GLU A 177 -10.42 -4.74 0.53
C GLU A 177 -10.02 -5.69 -0.60
N GLY A 178 -9.08 -5.31 -1.45
CA GLY A 178 -8.66 -6.21 -2.51
C GLY A 178 -7.69 -5.61 -3.47
N TRP A 179 -7.24 -6.46 -4.39
CA TRP A 179 -6.50 -6.03 -5.57
C TRP A 179 -7.46 -5.42 -6.59
N TYR A 180 -7.19 -4.17 -6.96
CA TYR A 180 -7.91 -3.51 -8.05
C TYR A 180 -6.94 -3.06 -9.14
N ALA A 181 -7.28 -3.41 -10.38
CA ALA A 181 -6.48 -3.04 -11.54
C ALA A 181 -6.66 -1.56 -11.89
N LEU A 182 -5.55 -0.85 -12.06
CA LEU A 182 -5.56 0.52 -12.56
C LEU A 182 -5.56 0.52 -14.08
N LYS A 183 -6.44 1.34 -14.66
CA LYS A 183 -6.45 1.61 -16.09
C LYS A 183 -5.34 2.61 -16.43
N CYS A 184 -4.13 2.12 -16.69
CA CYS A 184 -2.95 2.92 -17.02
C CYS A 184 -2.04 2.18 -18.02
N ASP A 185 -1.13 2.91 -18.66
CA ASP A 185 -0.03 2.30 -19.42
C ASP A 185 1.11 1.95 -18.47
N ILE A 186 1.29 0.65 -18.22
CA ILE A 186 2.33 0.13 -17.33
C ILE A 186 3.72 0.53 -17.80
N ASN A 187 3.94 0.68 -19.11
CA ASN A 187 5.25 1.05 -19.62
C ASN A 187 5.64 2.48 -19.22
N GLU A 188 4.67 3.37 -19.04
CA GLU A 188 4.94 4.72 -18.52
C GLU A 188 5.32 4.66 -17.04
N ILE A 189 4.61 3.86 -16.25
CA ILE A 189 4.93 3.65 -14.83
C ILE A 189 6.35 3.06 -14.69
N LEU A 190 6.67 2.01 -15.45
CA LEU A 190 7.96 1.34 -15.39
C LEU A 190 9.15 2.27 -15.71
N LYS A 191 8.98 3.27 -16.58
CA LYS A 191 10.02 4.29 -16.85
C LYS A 191 10.34 5.16 -15.64
N GLU A 192 9.39 5.32 -14.73
CA GLU A 192 9.56 6.09 -13.48
C GLU A 192 9.94 5.20 -12.28
N THR A 193 10.10 3.89 -12.49
CA THR A 193 10.48 2.96 -11.43
C THR A 193 11.99 2.77 -11.33
N GLN A 194 12.45 2.38 -10.15
CA GLN A 194 13.80 1.88 -9.92
C GLN A 194 13.73 0.44 -9.45
N LYS A 195 14.41 -0.46 -10.14
CA LYS A 195 14.56 -1.86 -9.71
C LYS A 195 15.48 -1.95 -8.50
N ILE A 196 15.06 -2.69 -7.47
CA ILE A 196 15.84 -2.95 -6.26
C ILE A 196 16.40 -4.37 -6.27
N LEU A 197 15.56 -5.37 -6.57
CA LEU A 197 15.91 -6.80 -6.70
C LEU A 197 15.24 -7.42 -7.94
#